data_AF-A0A212KDB9-F1
#
_entry.id   AF-A0A212KDB9-F1
#
_cell.length_a   1.000
_cell.length_b   1.000
_cell.length_c   1.000
_cell.angle_alpha   90.00
_cell.angle_beta   90.00
_cell.angle_gamma   90.00
#
_symmetry.space_group_name_H-M   'P 1'
#
loop_
_entity.id
_entity.type
_entity.pdbx_description
1 polymer ?
#
loop_
_entity_poly.entity_id
_entity_poly.type
_entity_poly.pdbx_seq_one_letter_code
_entity_poly.pdbx_strand_id
1 'polypeptide(L)'
;MKTASTTGRILCMLAALLCGWHSATALALTDDYERQKIEHWQPSREDADTAAAAKKSGKYTEITWDKLIPPSWNPAKVFDKFNFDKFSDDDPRADKALKEFQALWSNAPANKALGGKLVRIAGFVAPLDFLGGDELAEFLLVPYFGACIHVPPPPANQIIYVTLDKPRGIQMMDTVWVYGKLEIEKTESDIGDAGYRIKAEAVEPYVEDENN
;
A
#
# COMPACT_ATOMS: atom_id res chain seq x y z
N MET A 1 19.47 -30.68 -78.42
CA MET A 1 18.57 -29.52 -78.53
C MET A 1 17.56 -29.58 -77.39
N LYS A 2 17.39 -28.45 -76.68
CA LYS A 2 16.44 -28.13 -75.58
C LYS A 2 16.81 -28.54 -74.14
N THR A 3 17.14 -27.50 -73.38
CA THR A 3 17.19 -27.35 -71.92
C THR A 3 15.78 -27.40 -71.32
N ALA A 4 15.66 -27.86 -70.08
CA ALA A 4 14.42 -27.73 -69.28
C ALA A 4 14.72 -27.13 -67.89
N SER A 5 13.81 -26.25 -67.51
CA SER A 5 13.87 -25.18 -66.51
C SER A 5 13.69 -25.65 -65.06
N THR A 6 14.44 -25.04 -64.16
CA THR A 6 14.31 -25.13 -62.69
C THR A 6 13.33 -24.09 -62.20
N THR A 7 12.08 -24.45 -61.88
CA THR A 7 11.20 -23.57 -61.08
C THR A 7 10.17 -24.41 -60.32
N GLY A 8 10.35 -24.56 -59.01
CA GLY A 8 9.38 -25.27 -58.17
C GLY A 8 9.90 -25.64 -56.79
N ARG A 9 10.51 -24.69 -56.06
CA ARG A 9 10.95 -24.92 -54.67
C ARG A 9 10.77 -23.73 -53.73
N ILE A 10 9.95 -22.76 -54.09
CA ILE A 10 9.71 -21.55 -53.29
C ILE A 10 8.21 -21.36 -53.09
N LEU A 11 7.55 -22.25 -52.34
CA LEU A 11 6.24 -21.94 -51.78
C LEU A 11 5.90 -22.66 -50.46
N CYS A 12 6.84 -23.37 -49.84
CA CYS A 12 6.57 -24.10 -48.58
C CYS A 12 7.13 -23.44 -47.31
N MET A 13 7.80 -22.28 -47.40
CA MET A 13 8.44 -21.63 -46.24
C MET A 13 7.72 -20.39 -45.67
N LEU A 14 6.59 -19.96 -46.24
CA LEU A 14 5.89 -18.73 -45.77
C LEU A 14 4.75 -18.97 -44.78
N ALA A 15 4.28 -20.22 -44.58
CA ALA A 15 3.20 -20.50 -43.62
C ALA A 15 3.69 -20.85 -42.20
N ALA A 16 4.95 -21.22 -42.01
CA ALA A 16 5.50 -21.58 -40.70
C ALA A 16 5.99 -20.36 -39.87
N LEU A 17 6.15 -19.19 -40.50
CA LEU A 17 6.64 -17.98 -39.84
C LEU A 17 5.53 -17.12 -39.20
N LEU A 18 4.26 -17.34 -39.54
CA LEU A 18 3.14 -16.56 -38.99
C LEU A 18 2.53 -17.14 -37.69
N CYS A 19 2.68 -18.45 -37.44
CA CYS A 19 2.27 -19.06 -36.16
C CYS A 19 3.32 -18.89 -35.05
N GLY A 20 4.62 -18.81 -35.39
CA GLY A 20 5.69 -18.64 -34.39
C GLY A 20 5.71 -17.27 -33.72
N TRP A 21 5.19 -16.23 -34.40
CA TRP A 21 5.25 -14.86 -33.89
C TRP A 21 4.14 -14.53 -32.88
N HIS A 22 2.97 -15.17 -32.99
CA HIS A 22 1.86 -15.00 -32.05
C HIS A 22 2.08 -15.80 -30.74
N SER A 23 2.79 -16.93 -30.79
CA SER A 23 3.08 -17.73 -29.59
C SER A 23 4.13 -17.09 -28.68
N ALA A 24 5.13 -16.42 -29.25
CA ALA A 24 6.21 -15.81 -28.48
C ALA A 24 5.75 -14.58 -27.66
N THR A 25 4.79 -13.81 -28.17
CA THR A 25 4.23 -12.64 -27.46
C THR A 25 3.30 -13.05 -26.32
N ALA A 26 2.48 -14.10 -26.50
CA ALA A 26 1.64 -14.63 -25.43
C ALA A 26 2.45 -15.23 -24.28
N LEU A 27 3.54 -15.96 -24.58
CA LEU A 27 4.42 -16.54 -23.58
C LEU A 27 5.19 -15.47 -22.80
N ALA A 28 5.68 -14.42 -23.47
CA ALA A 28 6.35 -13.29 -22.83
C ALA A 28 5.41 -12.49 -21.91
N LEU A 29 4.15 -12.26 -22.32
CA LEU A 29 3.15 -11.60 -21.48
C LEU A 29 2.77 -12.44 -20.25
N THR A 30 2.66 -13.76 -20.38
CA THR A 30 2.43 -14.64 -19.22
C THR A 30 3.64 -14.75 -18.30
N ASP A 31 4.86 -14.71 -18.86
CA ASP A 31 6.10 -14.75 -18.08
C ASP A 31 6.34 -13.42 -17.36
N ASP A 32 5.99 -12.28 -17.98
CA ASP A 32 5.97 -10.97 -17.33
C ASP A 32 4.85 -10.86 -16.28
N TYR A 33 3.67 -11.43 -16.53
CA TYR A 33 2.57 -11.49 -15.55
C TYR A 33 2.91 -12.35 -14.32
N GLU A 34 3.49 -13.54 -14.53
CA GLU A 34 3.95 -14.40 -13.42
C GLU A 34 5.18 -13.79 -12.71
N ARG A 35 6.06 -13.05 -13.40
CA ARG A 35 7.14 -12.27 -12.76
C ARG A 35 6.63 -11.11 -11.92
N GLN A 36 5.64 -10.34 -12.39
CA GLN A 36 5.02 -9.27 -11.60
C GLN A 36 4.37 -9.79 -10.31
N LYS A 37 3.85 -11.01 -10.35
CA LYS A 37 3.34 -11.73 -9.18
C LYS A 37 4.45 -12.15 -8.21
N ILE A 38 5.68 -12.33 -8.69
CA ILE A 38 6.88 -12.67 -7.90
C ILE A 38 7.51 -11.42 -7.25
N GLU A 39 7.32 -10.22 -7.79
CA GLU A 39 7.90 -8.98 -7.23
C GLU A 39 7.20 -8.48 -5.95
N HIS A 40 5.95 -8.87 -5.70
CA HIS A 40 5.24 -8.53 -4.47
C HIS A 40 5.57 -9.52 -3.34
N TRP A 41 5.55 -9.06 -2.09
CA TRP A 41 5.78 -9.92 -0.93
C TRP A 41 4.88 -11.17 -0.96
N GLN A 42 5.52 -12.34 -0.92
CA GLN A 42 4.87 -13.63 -0.78
C GLN A 42 4.94 -14.07 0.68
N PRO A 43 3.81 -14.20 1.40
CA PRO A 43 3.82 -14.61 2.79
C PRO A 43 4.35 -16.03 2.93
N SER A 44 5.03 -16.32 4.05
CA SER A 44 5.38 -17.70 4.38
C SER A 44 4.11 -18.53 4.56
N ARG A 45 4.20 -19.87 4.43
CA ARG A 45 3.04 -20.75 4.66
C ARG A 45 2.42 -20.54 6.05
N GLU A 46 3.27 -20.35 7.06
CA GLU A 46 2.82 -20.10 8.43
C GLU A 46 2.05 -18.76 8.55
N ASP A 47 2.54 -17.70 7.90
CA ASP A 47 1.87 -16.40 7.91
C ASP A 47 0.54 -16.47 7.15
N ALA A 48 0.51 -17.18 6.01
CA ALA A 48 -0.70 -17.41 5.23
C ALA A 48 -1.75 -18.22 6.02
N ASP A 49 -1.33 -19.29 6.72
CA ASP A 49 -2.21 -20.09 7.57
C ASP A 49 -2.76 -19.26 8.75
N THR A 50 -1.92 -18.40 9.34
CA THR A 50 -2.30 -17.49 10.42
C THR A 50 -3.33 -16.46 9.95
N ALA A 51 -3.12 -15.85 8.78
CA ALA A 51 -4.07 -14.92 8.18
C ALA A 51 -5.38 -15.61 7.79
N ALA A 52 -5.32 -16.81 7.21
CA ALA A 52 -6.52 -17.60 6.88
C ALA A 52 -7.32 -17.95 8.15
N ALA A 53 -6.65 -18.33 9.24
CA ALA A 53 -7.29 -18.58 10.53
C ALA A 53 -7.91 -17.30 11.12
N ALA A 54 -7.21 -16.16 11.03
CA ALA A 54 -7.71 -14.85 11.46
C ALA A 54 -8.99 -14.47 10.68
N LYS A 55 -8.97 -14.58 9.35
CA LYS A 55 -10.12 -14.32 8.47
C LYS A 55 -11.31 -15.23 8.80
N LYS A 56 -11.07 -16.53 9.00
CA LYS A 56 -12.10 -17.53 9.35
C LYS A 56 -12.71 -17.31 10.74
N SER A 57 -11.96 -16.74 11.68
CA SER A 57 -12.43 -16.56 13.06
C SER A 57 -13.63 -15.61 13.19
N GLY A 58 -13.81 -14.69 12.25
CA GLY A 58 -14.88 -13.68 12.29
C GLY A 58 -14.77 -12.67 13.44
N LYS A 59 -13.69 -12.68 14.23
CA LYS A 59 -13.53 -11.81 15.41
C LYS A 59 -13.07 -10.39 15.06
N TYR A 60 -12.50 -10.19 13.88
CA TYR A 60 -11.99 -8.91 13.42
C TYR A 60 -13.04 -8.18 12.59
N THR A 61 -13.38 -6.97 13.00
CA THR A 61 -14.26 -6.11 12.20
C THR A 61 -13.43 -5.42 11.13
N GLU A 62 -13.82 -5.57 9.86
CA GLU A 62 -13.24 -4.75 8.80
C GLU A 62 -13.59 -3.28 9.03
N ILE A 63 -12.58 -2.42 8.97
CA ILE A 63 -12.75 -0.97 9.02
C ILE A 63 -12.06 -0.33 7.82
N THR A 64 -12.62 0.80 7.41
CA THR A 64 -12.08 1.68 6.38
C THR A 64 -11.47 2.93 7.01
N TRP A 65 -10.56 3.59 6.30
CA TRP A 65 -9.83 4.76 6.81
C TRP A 65 -10.73 5.92 7.24
N ASP A 66 -11.89 6.13 6.59
CA ASP A 66 -12.87 7.14 7.01
C ASP A 66 -13.39 6.92 8.44
N LYS A 67 -13.44 5.68 8.91
CA LYS A 67 -13.92 5.36 10.25
C LYS A 67 -12.93 5.80 11.33
N LEU A 68 -11.65 5.94 11.00
CA LEU A 68 -10.64 6.44 11.93
C LEU A 68 -10.78 7.94 12.21
N ILE A 69 -11.52 8.67 11.36
CA ILE A 69 -11.82 10.08 11.56
C ILE A 69 -13.03 10.20 12.51
N PRO A 70 -12.88 10.85 13.68
CA PRO A 70 -14.01 11.06 14.57
C PRO A 70 -15.02 12.03 13.95
N PRO A 71 -16.34 11.81 14.09
CA PRO A 71 -17.37 12.71 13.55
C PRO A 71 -17.27 14.17 14.02
N SER A 72 -16.61 14.39 15.17
CA SER A 72 -16.37 15.72 15.74
C SER A 72 -15.25 16.51 15.06
N TRP A 73 -14.46 15.88 14.18
CA TRP A 73 -13.33 16.52 13.50
C TRP A 73 -13.59 16.57 12.00
N ASN A 74 -13.41 17.75 11.40
CA ASN A 74 -13.62 17.98 9.98
C ASN A 74 -12.30 18.44 9.34
N PRO A 75 -11.63 17.58 8.53
CA PRO A 75 -10.37 17.93 7.88
C PRO A 75 -10.49 19.13 6.93
N ALA A 76 -11.60 19.27 6.20
CA ALA A 76 -11.80 20.37 5.26
C ALA A 76 -11.82 21.73 5.98
N LYS A 77 -12.45 21.82 7.16
CA LYS A 77 -12.43 23.04 7.97
C LYS A 77 -11.03 23.42 8.45
N VAL A 78 -10.14 22.44 8.63
CA VAL A 78 -8.74 22.70 8.97
C VAL A 78 -8.03 23.32 7.76
N PHE A 79 -8.23 22.81 6.55
CA PHE A 79 -7.68 23.42 5.33
C PHE A 79 -8.22 24.83 5.06
N ASP A 80 -9.55 25.03 5.15
CA ASP A 80 -10.22 26.31 4.90
C ASP A 80 -9.67 27.44 5.79
N LYS A 81 -9.22 27.10 7.01
CA LYS A 81 -8.62 28.05 7.95
C LYS A 81 -7.39 28.76 7.38
N PHE A 82 -6.58 28.05 6.59
CA PHE A 82 -5.27 28.56 6.16
C PHE A 82 -5.33 29.35 4.85
N ASN A 83 -6.35 29.15 4.01
CA ASN A 83 -6.51 29.84 2.71
C ASN A 83 -5.21 29.81 1.87
N PHE A 84 -4.56 28.65 1.76
CA PHE A 84 -3.23 28.53 1.15
C PHE A 84 -3.15 29.11 -0.26
N ASP A 85 -4.25 29.05 -1.03
CA ASP A 85 -4.37 29.62 -2.38
C ASP A 85 -4.13 31.15 -2.45
N LYS A 86 -4.08 31.85 -1.31
CA LYS A 86 -3.86 33.30 -1.23
C LYS A 86 -2.42 33.67 -0.87
N PHE A 87 -1.56 32.70 -0.62
CA PHE A 87 -0.13 32.96 -0.38
C PHE A 87 0.63 32.84 -1.70
N SER A 88 1.61 33.74 -1.89
CA SER A 88 2.68 33.51 -2.86
C SER A 88 3.80 32.70 -2.19
N ASP A 89 4.63 32.03 -2.99
CA ASP A 89 5.72 31.18 -2.49
C ASP A 89 6.74 31.94 -1.62
N ASP A 90 6.87 33.26 -1.80
CA ASP A 90 7.76 34.14 -1.05
C ASP A 90 7.10 34.83 0.16
N ASP A 91 5.84 34.52 0.48
CA ASP A 91 5.12 35.14 1.59
C ASP A 91 5.58 34.58 2.95
N PRO A 92 6.17 35.38 3.85
CA PRO A 92 6.62 34.91 5.16
C PRO A 92 5.49 34.42 6.07
N ARG A 93 4.23 34.70 5.74
CA ARG A 93 3.06 34.15 6.44
C ARG A 93 2.79 32.69 6.07
N ALA A 94 3.23 32.24 4.89
CA ALA A 94 3.06 30.87 4.42
C ALA A 94 3.74 29.87 5.35
N ASP A 95 4.97 30.15 5.79
CA ASP A 95 5.71 29.32 6.74
C ASP A 95 4.98 29.14 8.07
N LYS A 96 4.39 30.22 8.58
CA LYS A 96 3.63 30.18 9.84
C LYS A 96 2.34 29.37 9.67
N ALA A 97 1.62 29.58 8.57
CA ALA A 97 0.41 28.83 8.25
C ALA A 97 0.71 27.34 8.07
N LEU A 98 1.80 26.99 7.37
CA LEU A 98 2.23 25.61 7.16
C LEU A 98 2.59 24.93 8.49
N LYS A 99 3.35 25.60 9.37
CA LYS A 99 3.69 25.05 10.69
C LYS A 99 2.46 24.82 11.56
N GLU A 100 1.51 25.76 11.56
CA GLU A 100 0.27 25.60 12.30
C GLU A 100 -0.62 24.48 11.72
N PHE A 101 -0.67 24.35 10.39
CA PHE A 101 -1.33 23.25 9.72
C PHE A 101 -0.72 21.90 10.09
N GLN A 102 0.61 21.77 9.98
CA GLN A 102 1.35 20.58 10.39
C GLN A 102 1.06 20.19 11.83
N ALA A 103 1.02 21.17 12.74
CA ALA A 103 0.68 20.93 14.14
C ALA A 103 -0.77 20.41 14.32
N LEU A 104 -1.75 20.96 13.58
CA LEU A 104 -3.13 20.45 13.61
C LEU A 104 -3.24 19.04 12.99
N TRP A 105 -2.43 18.75 11.97
CA TRP A 105 -2.37 17.46 11.28
C TRP A 105 -1.77 16.36 12.17
N SER A 106 -0.62 16.65 12.79
CA SER A 106 0.07 15.78 13.75
C SER A 106 -0.78 15.53 15.02
N ASN A 107 -1.65 16.47 15.40
CA ASN A 107 -2.56 16.32 16.54
C ASN A 107 -4.01 15.99 16.13
N ALA A 108 -4.22 15.48 14.92
CA ALA A 108 -5.55 15.10 14.47
C ALA A 108 -6.15 14.04 15.43
N PRO A 109 -7.35 14.26 15.99
CA PRO A 109 -7.88 13.43 17.06
C PRO A 109 -8.28 12.05 16.53
N ALA A 110 -8.01 11.02 17.33
CA ALA A 110 -8.46 9.65 17.07
C ALA A 110 -9.97 9.48 17.36
N ASN A 111 -10.61 8.55 16.65
CA ASN A 111 -11.95 8.07 16.92
C ASN A 111 -11.94 7.10 18.11
N LYS A 112 -12.28 7.64 19.29
CA LYS A 112 -12.36 6.90 20.56
C LYS A 112 -13.27 5.67 20.52
N ALA A 113 -14.26 5.63 19.62
CA ALA A 113 -15.17 4.49 19.51
C ALA A 113 -14.53 3.25 18.86
N LEU A 114 -13.32 3.37 18.31
CA LEU A 114 -12.58 2.27 17.71
C LEU A 114 -11.43 1.74 18.57
N GLY A 115 -11.00 2.50 19.58
CA GLY A 115 -9.94 2.08 20.48
C GLY A 115 -10.26 0.78 21.20
N GLY A 116 -9.30 -0.14 21.21
CA GLY A 116 -9.38 -1.46 21.82
C GLY A 116 -10.14 -2.51 21.01
N LYS A 117 -10.68 -2.19 19.83
CA LYS A 117 -11.40 -3.16 18.99
C LYS A 117 -10.44 -4.06 18.21
N LEU A 118 -10.84 -5.31 18.01
CA LEU A 118 -10.20 -6.19 17.04
C LEU A 118 -10.66 -5.83 15.63
N VAL A 119 -9.72 -5.43 14.79
CA VAL A 119 -9.99 -4.92 13.45
C VAL A 119 -9.16 -5.64 12.40
N ARG A 120 -9.64 -5.58 11.16
CA ARG A 120 -8.79 -5.73 9.97
C ARG A 120 -8.87 -4.45 9.13
N ILE A 121 -7.75 -4.01 8.60
CA ILE A 121 -7.68 -2.80 7.77
C ILE A 121 -6.65 -2.99 6.65
N ALA A 122 -7.00 -2.56 5.45
CA ALA A 122 -6.09 -2.56 4.31
C ALA A 122 -5.33 -1.22 4.24
N GLY A 123 -4.07 -1.26 3.82
CA GLY A 123 -3.30 -0.06 3.55
C GLY A 123 -1.96 -0.35 2.90
N PHE A 124 -1.19 0.69 2.69
CA PHE A 124 0.14 0.64 2.11
C PHE A 124 1.20 0.67 3.21
N VAL A 125 2.31 -0.02 2.99
CA VAL A 125 3.41 -0.11 3.94
C VAL A 125 4.40 1.02 3.71
N ALA A 126 4.63 1.86 4.72
CA ALA A 126 5.70 2.86 4.76
C ALA A 126 6.73 2.45 5.84
N PRO A 127 7.89 1.88 5.47
CA PRO A 127 8.93 1.47 6.41
C PRO A 127 9.46 2.63 7.24
N LEU A 128 9.75 2.40 8.53
CA LEU A 128 10.42 3.39 9.37
C LEU A 128 11.94 3.43 9.15
N ASP A 129 12.52 2.30 8.73
CA ASP A 129 13.92 2.20 8.34
C ASP A 129 14.00 1.85 6.85
N PHE A 130 14.51 2.80 6.05
CA PHE A 130 14.74 2.60 4.61
C PHE A 130 16.09 1.94 4.30
N LEU A 131 16.97 1.83 5.30
CA LEU A 131 18.33 1.29 5.16
C LEU A 131 18.43 -0.17 5.63
N GLY A 132 17.37 -0.70 6.26
CA GLY A 132 17.37 -1.97 6.97
C GLY A 132 16.83 -3.16 6.18
N GLY A 133 17.71 -3.90 5.53
CA GLY A 133 17.52 -5.32 5.16
C GLY A 133 16.36 -5.67 4.22
N ASP A 134 16.26 -6.96 3.89
CA ASP A 134 15.16 -7.50 3.05
C ASP A 134 13.89 -7.78 3.87
N GLU A 135 13.93 -7.58 5.20
CA GLU A 135 12.83 -7.90 6.13
C GLU A 135 12.48 -6.74 7.06
N LEU A 136 11.18 -6.50 7.22
CA LEU A 136 10.59 -5.40 7.97
C LEU A 136 9.94 -5.93 9.25
N ALA A 137 10.23 -5.30 10.40
CA ALA A 137 9.63 -5.64 11.69
C ALA A 137 8.56 -4.63 12.15
N GLU A 138 8.64 -3.39 11.65
CA GLU A 138 7.75 -2.30 12.02
C GLU A 138 7.60 -1.31 10.87
N PHE A 139 6.42 -0.71 10.75
CA PHE A 139 6.10 0.22 9.67
C PHE A 139 4.90 1.10 10.00
N LEU A 140 4.72 2.17 9.23
CA LEU A 140 3.46 2.89 9.19
C LEU A 140 2.57 2.29 8.12
N LEU A 141 1.35 1.90 8.49
CA LEU A 141 0.29 1.61 7.54
C LEU A 141 -0.43 2.92 7.19
N VAL A 142 -0.63 3.17 5.91
CA VAL A 142 -1.15 4.44 5.39
C VAL A 142 -2.26 4.24 4.33
N PRO A 143 -3.16 5.21 4.14
CA PRO A 143 -4.37 5.06 3.32
C PRO A 143 -4.16 5.10 1.80
N TYR A 144 -3.03 5.62 1.32
CA TYR A 144 -2.78 5.79 -0.11
C TYR A 144 -1.31 5.57 -0.46
N PHE A 145 -1.08 5.14 -1.71
CA PHE A 145 0.24 4.92 -2.26
C PHE A 145 1.06 6.21 -2.23
N GLY A 146 2.31 6.12 -1.76
CA GLY A 146 3.20 7.27 -1.68
C GLY A 146 2.92 8.23 -0.51
N ALA A 147 2.08 7.85 0.46
CA ALA A 147 2.05 8.54 1.74
C ALA A 147 3.40 8.43 2.46
N CYS A 148 3.76 9.48 3.20
CA CYS A 148 4.98 9.58 4.02
C CYS A 148 6.33 9.56 3.26
N ILE A 149 6.33 9.50 1.93
CA ILE A 149 7.53 9.74 1.10
C ILE A 149 7.65 11.20 0.62
N HIS A 150 6.59 11.98 0.77
CA HIS A 150 6.53 13.40 0.49
C HIS A 150 5.84 14.12 1.65
N VAL A 151 6.08 15.42 1.78
CA VAL A 151 5.51 16.26 2.84
C VAL A 151 4.32 17.07 2.31
N PRO A 152 3.32 17.38 3.17
CA PRO A 152 3.16 16.91 4.54
C PRO A 152 2.64 15.45 4.61
N PRO A 153 2.98 14.69 5.66
CA PRO A 153 2.40 13.37 5.88
C PRO A 153 0.88 13.45 6.11
N PRO A 154 0.14 12.33 6.00
CA PRO A 154 -1.27 12.27 6.38
C PRO A 154 -1.53 12.76 7.82
N PRO A 155 -2.77 13.12 8.18
CA PRO A 155 -3.07 13.48 9.56
C PRO A 155 -2.89 12.26 10.47
N ALA A 156 -2.56 12.47 11.75
CA ALA A 156 -2.20 11.37 12.65
C ALA A 156 -3.30 10.31 12.81
N ASN A 157 -4.57 10.71 12.74
CA ASN A 157 -5.70 9.78 12.74
C ASN A 157 -5.91 9.02 11.41
N GLN A 158 -4.97 9.15 10.47
CA GLN A 158 -4.90 8.43 9.19
C GLN A 158 -3.53 7.74 9.02
N ILE A 159 -2.83 7.48 10.12
CA ILE A 159 -1.58 6.70 10.14
C ILE A 159 -1.68 5.70 11.29
N ILE A 160 -1.37 4.43 11.02
CA ILE A 160 -1.32 3.38 12.03
C ILE A 160 0.12 2.88 12.12
N TYR A 161 0.73 2.95 13.30
CA TYR A 161 2.01 2.30 13.56
C TYR A 161 1.78 0.80 13.78
N VAL A 162 2.41 -0.03 12.95
CA VAL A 162 2.26 -1.49 12.99
C VAL A 162 3.57 -2.12 13.42
N THR A 163 3.50 -3.05 14.37
CA THR A 163 4.64 -3.91 14.75
C THR A 163 4.32 -5.38 14.51
N LEU A 164 5.32 -6.12 14.05
CA LEU A 164 5.25 -7.55 13.80
C LEU A 164 5.94 -8.32 14.94
N ASP A 165 5.52 -9.56 15.14
CA ASP A 165 6.12 -10.50 16.08
C ASP A 165 7.48 -11.04 15.61
N LYS A 166 7.63 -11.18 14.29
CA LYS A 166 8.86 -11.53 13.58
C LYS A 166 8.99 -10.65 12.33
N PRO A 167 10.22 -10.29 11.91
CA PRO A 167 10.42 -9.62 10.63
C PRO A 167 9.85 -10.43 9.47
N ARG A 168 9.36 -9.74 8.45
CA ARG A 168 8.79 -10.36 7.23
C ARG A 168 9.35 -9.65 6.01
N GLY A 169 9.47 -10.35 4.89
CA GLY A 169 9.93 -9.78 3.61
C GLY A 169 8.98 -8.76 2.96
N ILE A 170 8.14 -8.07 3.74
CA ILE A 170 7.24 -7.01 3.30
C ILE A 170 8.10 -5.84 2.81
N GLN A 171 7.83 -5.40 1.60
CA GLN A 171 8.54 -4.31 0.95
C GLN A 171 7.80 -2.98 1.11
N MET A 172 8.54 -1.91 0.84
CA MET A 172 7.97 -0.57 0.77
C MET A 172 6.82 -0.51 -0.25
N MET A 173 5.72 0.14 0.15
CA MET A 173 4.49 0.30 -0.63
C MET A 173 3.73 -0.99 -0.95
N ASP A 174 4.12 -2.14 -0.39
CA ASP A 174 3.26 -3.32 -0.42
C ASP A 174 1.88 -2.97 0.14
N THR A 175 0.85 -3.50 -0.52
CA THR A 175 -0.53 -3.35 -0.03
C THR A 175 -0.87 -4.58 0.78
N VAL A 176 -1.26 -4.37 2.03
CA VAL A 176 -1.47 -5.46 3.00
C VAL A 176 -2.78 -5.28 3.75
N TRP A 177 -3.38 -6.39 4.15
CA TRP A 177 -4.35 -6.44 5.24
C TRP A 177 -3.62 -6.68 6.55
N VAL A 178 -3.87 -5.83 7.55
CA VAL A 178 -3.36 -5.99 8.92
C VAL A 178 -4.51 -6.34 9.85
N TYR A 179 -4.32 -7.40 10.64
CA TYR A 179 -5.25 -7.87 11.66
C TYR A 179 -4.67 -7.62 13.04
N GLY A 180 -5.47 -7.10 13.96
CA GLY A 180 -5.05 -6.95 15.35
C GLY A 180 -5.98 -6.05 16.15
N LYS A 181 -5.57 -5.74 17.38
CA LYS A 181 -6.26 -4.79 18.23
C LYS A 181 -5.80 -3.38 17.90
N LEU A 182 -6.74 -2.50 17.53
CA LEU A 182 -6.48 -1.09 17.27
C LEU A 182 -6.36 -0.33 18.59
N GLU A 183 -5.17 0.09 18.95
CA GLU A 183 -4.92 0.92 20.13
C GLU A 183 -4.84 2.39 19.72
N ILE A 184 -5.38 3.28 20.58
CA ILE A 184 -5.20 4.73 20.41
C ILE A 184 -3.96 5.09 21.20
N GLU A 185 -2.84 5.17 20.49
CA GLU A 185 -1.52 5.46 21.01
C GLU A 185 -0.84 6.41 20.02
N LYS A 186 -0.29 7.51 20.52
CA LYS A 186 0.48 8.42 19.68
C LYS A 186 1.89 7.84 19.53
N THR A 187 2.36 7.70 18.30
CA THR A 187 3.73 7.33 17.97
C THR A 187 4.32 8.36 17.03
N GLU A 188 5.42 8.98 17.43
CA GLU A 188 6.14 9.98 16.62
C GLU A 188 7.22 9.27 15.81
N SER A 189 7.42 9.69 14.56
CA SER A 189 8.47 9.16 13.69
C SER A 189 8.94 10.20 12.68
N ASP A 190 10.12 10.00 12.10
CA ASP A 190 10.72 10.94 11.14
C ASP A 190 9.87 11.13 9.87
N ILE A 191 9.04 10.15 9.53
CA ILE A 191 8.22 10.16 8.30
C ILE A 191 6.74 10.48 8.55
N GLY A 192 6.31 10.58 9.82
CA GLY A 192 4.94 10.94 10.17
C GLY A 192 4.50 10.46 11.56
N ASP A 193 3.61 11.23 12.19
CA ASP A 193 3.06 10.89 13.50
C ASP A 193 1.81 10.00 13.34
N ALA A 194 1.81 8.84 13.99
CA ALA A 194 0.65 7.95 14.05
C ALA A 194 -0.21 8.25 15.27
N GLY A 195 -1.54 8.23 15.09
CA GLY A 195 -2.54 8.34 16.16
C GLY A 195 -3.08 6.99 16.63
N TYR A 196 -2.68 5.91 15.97
CA TYR A 196 -3.08 4.54 16.29
C TYR A 196 -1.89 3.59 16.23
N ARG A 197 -2.03 2.48 16.94
CA ARG A 197 -1.09 1.36 16.90
C ARG A 197 -1.80 0.03 16.73
N ILE A 198 -1.18 -0.88 15.98
CA ILE A 198 -1.56 -2.29 15.93
C ILE A 198 -0.30 -3.14 16.14
N LYS A 199 -0.29 -3.98 17.17
CA LYS A 199 0.58 -5.16 17.18
C LYS A 199 -0.11 -6.23 16.32
N ALA A 200 0.45 -6.53 15.15
CA ALA A 200 -0.21 -7.41 14.19
C ALA A 200 -0.34 -8.84 14.75
N GLU A 201 -1.56 -9.37 14.74
CA GLU A 201 -1.83 -10.80 14.99
C GLU A 201 -1.75 -11.59 13.67
N ALA A 202 -2.04 -10.95 12.54
CA ALA A 202 -1.82 -11.50 11.21
C ALA A 202 -1.62 -10.37 10.19
N VAL A 203 -0.91 -10.68 9.11
CA VAL A 203 -0.77 -9.81 7.93
C VAL A 203 -0.83 -10.70 6.69
N GLU A 204 -1.55 -10.26 5.67
CA GLU A 204 -1.59 -10.91 4.36
C GLU A 204 -1.52 -9.86 3.25
N PRO A 205 -1.02 -10.21 2.04
CA PRO A 205 -1.15 -9.35 0.89
C PRO A 205 -2.60 -8.96 0.65
N TYR A 206 -2.83 -7.72 0.25
CA TYR A 206 -4.13 -7.32 -0.27
C TYR A 206 -4.34 -7.99 -1.63
N VAL A 207 -5.47 -8.68 -1.77
CA VAL A 207 -5.94 -9.19 -3.05
C VAL A 207 -7.32 -8.57 -3.27
N GLU A 208 -7.50 -7.94 -4.42
CA GLU A 208 -8.83 -7.46 -4.82
C GLU A 208 -9.72 -8.67 -5.05
N ASP A 209 -10.88 -8.72 -4.37
CA ASP A 209 -11.87 -9.75 -4.65
C ASP A 209 -12.45 -9.47 -6.04
N GLU A 210 -12.06 -10.24 -7.07
CA GLU A 210 -12.50 -10.07 -8.49
C GLU A 210 -14.03 -10.23 -8.71
N ASN A 211 -14.85 -10.27 -7.66
CA ASN A 211 -16.29 -10.53 -7.71
C ASN A 211 -17.18 -9.34 -7.28
N ASN A 212 -16.66 -8.11 -7.24
CA ASN A 212 -17.44 -6.91 -6.91
C ASN A 212 -17.81 -6.07 -8.14
#